data_AF-A0A0N0D0U7-F1
#
_entry.id   AF-A0A0N0D0U7-F1
#
_cell.length_a   1.000
_cell.length_b   1.000
_cell.length_c   1.000
_cell.angle_alpha   90.00
_cell.angle_beta   90.00
_cell.angle_gamma   90.00
#
_symmetry.space_group_name_H-M   'P 1'
#
loop_
_entity.id
_entity.type
_entity.pdbx_description
1 polymer ?
#
loop_
_entity_poly.entity_id
_entity_poly.type
_entity_poly.pdbx_seq_one_letter_code
_entity_poly.pdbx_strand_id
1 'polypeptide(L)'
;MSEMIIIEDVMLDEDPVGLTEKFIPVDSPFTTVVSSDDESEVDDLVYFGVDLPLGDIGEVHAKVISCEESDDIYITKLEILELDDRYVVPLTQVLKGETSEETSGGGPHWALGLKQTNGAFATLVNLPAGLLTGEQIEKIAEVTNKGAGVAKVTHAQRIILLLKPEQVSTVSEDLLSVGLRVGVLHSGIRNIRGCCGSLCQFSQGTNALEKAAEIDKALYGRPMKFDVKIAVSDCMRNCMESYCVDIG
;
A
#
# COMPACT_ATOMS: atom_id res chain seq x y z
N MET A 1 -4.20 25.29 13.38
CA MET A 1 -4.72 24.33 14.38
C MET A 1 -4.94 23.05 13.60
N SER A 2 -4.19 22.00 13.93
CA SER A 2 -4.30 20.72 13.20
C SER A 2 -5.73 20.23 13.31
N GLU A 3 -6.40 19.97 12.19
CA GLU A 3 -7.65 19.22 12.19
C GLU A 3 -7.34 17.87 12.85
N MET A 4 -7.98 17.60 13.99
CA MET A 4 -7.90 16.29 14.64
C MET A 4 -8.79 15.35 13.83
N ILE A 5 -8.20 14.33 13.23
CA ILE A 5 -8.94 13.27 12.54
C ILE A 5 -9.64 12.45 13.62
N ILE A 6 -10.97 12.33 13.52
CA ILE A 6 -11.81 11.51 14.37
C ILE A 6 -12.10 10.24 13.58
N ILE A 7 -11.79 9.07 14.14
CA ILE A 7 -12.21 7.79 13.55
C ILE A 7 -13.68 7.61 13.89
N GLU A 8 -14.54 7.63 12.87
CA GLU A 8 -15.98 7.60 13.05
C GLU A 8 -16.52 6.18 13.28
N ASP A 9 -17.65 6.08 13.98
CA ASP A 9 -18.45 4.86 14.20
C ASP A 9 -17.66 3.63 14.70
N VAL A 10 -16.84 3.83 15.73
CA VAL A 10 -16.04 2.76 16.35
C VAL A 10 -16.81 2.10 17.49
N MET A 11 -16.86 0.76 17.51
CA MET A 11 -17.35 0.01 18.67
C MET A 11 -16.19 -0.25 19.63
N LEU A 12 -16.39 0.11 20.91
CA LEU A 12 -15.42 -0.07 21.98
C LEU A 12 -15.85 -1.25 22.86
N ASP A 13 -15.06 -2.32 22.86
CA ASP A 13 -15.32 -3.55 23.62
C ASP A 13 -14.32 -3.72 24.78
N GLU A 14 -14.75 -4.31 25.90
CA GLU A 14 -13.86 -4.66 27.03
C GLU A 14 -12.94 -5.85 26.71
N ASP A 15 -13.35 -6.71 25.78
CA ASP A 15 -12.65 -7.92 25.35
C ASP A 15 -12.21 -7.79 23.88
N PRO A 16 -11.13 -8.48 23.46
CA PRO A 16 -10.74 -8.52 22.05
C PRO A 16 -11.86 -9.05 21.16
N VAL A 17 -12.10 -8.39 20.03
CA VAL A 17 -13.10 -8.79 19.00
C VAL A 17 -12.76 -10.16 18.38
N GLY A 18 -11.54 -10.66 18.60
CA GLY A 18 -11.06 -11.99 18.21
C GLY A 18 -10.52 -12.04 16.78
N LEU A 19 -10.22 -10.88 16.19
CA LEU A 19 -9.64 -10.76 14.86
C LEU A 19 -8.11 -10.92 14.89
N THR A 20 -7.47 -10.63 16.02
CA THR A 20 -6.01 -10.69 16.23
C THR A 20 -5.58 -11.95 16.95
N GLU A 21 -4.54 -12.61 16.44
CA GLU A 21 -3.91 -13.74 17.14
C GLU A 21 -2.86 -13.30 18.17
N LYS A 22 -2.29 -12.10 17.99
CA LYS A 22 -1.24 -11.54 18.84
C LYS A 22 -1.18 -10.01 18.80
N PHE A 23 -1.19 -9.38 19.97
CA PHE A 23 -0.92 -7.96 20.15
C PHE A 23 0.58 -7.70 20.40
N ILE A 24 1.08 -6.56 19.90
CA ILE A 24 2.42 -6.05 20.16
C ILE A 24 2.33 -4.64 20.79
N PRO A 25 3.04 -4.37 21.90
CA PRO A 25 3.11 -3.04 22.49
C PRO A 25 3.70 -2.01 21.54
N VAL A 26 3.16 -0.79 21.55
CA VAL A 26 3.77 0.32 20.81
C VAL A 26 5.01 0.84 21.53
N ASP A 27 6.08 1.10 20.78
CA ASP A 27 7.36 1.59 21.35
C ASP A 27 7.21 2.94 22.07
N SER A 28 6.27 3.78 21.60
CA SER A 28 5.89 5.04 22.21
C SER A 28 4.38 5.20 22.14
N PRO A 29 3.66 5.22 23.27
CA PRO A 29 2.24 5.51 23.30
C PRO A 29 1.94 6.84 22.62
N PHE A 30 0.82 6.87 21.90
CA PHE A 30 0.32 8.07 21.23
C PHE A 30 -1.20 8.07 21.33
N THR A 31 -1.82 9.23 21.08
CA THR A 31 -3.25 9.38 21.28
C THR A 31 -4.00 9.45 19.96
N THR A 32 -5.18 8.83 19.90
CA THR A 32 -6.16 9.00 18.83
C THR A 32 -7.48 9.50 19.41
N VAL A 33 -8.40 9.95 18.55
CA VAL A 33 -9.77 10.28 18.91
C VAL A 33 -10.73 9.48 18.03
N VAL A 34 -11.72 8.88 18.67
CA VAL A 34 -12.75 8.07 18.01
C VAL A 34 -14.13 8.61 18.37
N SER A 35 -15.13 8.35 17.53
CA SER A 35 -16.53 8.50 17.90
C SER A 35 -17.17 7.13 18.09
N SER A 36 -17.98 6.98 19.14
CA SER A 36 -18.69 5.74 19.47
C SER A 36 -20.12 6.04 19.93
N ASP A 37 -21.03 5.09 19.73
CA ASP A 37 -22.38 5.14 20.32
C ASP A 37 -22.35 4.75 21.81
N ASP A 38 -21.27 4.12 22.25
CA ASP A 38 -21.08 3.62 23.61
C ASP A 38 -20.35 4.66 24.49
N GLU A 39 -20.86 4.84 25.71
CA GLU A 39 -20.19 5.58 26.78
C GLU A 39 -19.04 4.74 27.33
N SER A 40 -17.88 5.36 27.59
CA SER A 40 -16.74 4.71 28.25
C SER A 40 -16.24 5.54 29.42
N GLU A 41 -15.77 4.89 30.49
CA GLU A 41 -15.21 5.56 31.64
C GLU A 41 -13.72 5.88 31.45
N VAL A 42 -13.25 6.94 32.09
CA VAL A 42 -11.82 7.28 32.08
C VAL A 42 -11.04 6.16 32.77
N ASP A 43 -9.89 5.81 32.19
CA ASP A 43 -9.01 4.70 32.58
C ASP A 43 -9.46 3.29 32.15
N ASP A 44 -10.59 3.14 31.45
CA ASP A 44 -11.00 1.86 30.87
C ASP A 44 -10.01 1.36 29.81
N LEU A 45 -9.82 0.05 29.78
CA LEU A 45 -9.09 -0.65 28.71
C LEU A 45 -10.10 -1.14 27.69
N VAL A 46 -9.92 -0.69 26.45
CA VAL A 46 -10.85 -0.96 25.36
C VAL A 46 -10.13 -1.56 24.17
N TYR A 47 -10.85 -2.42 23.47
CA TYR A 47 -10.47 -3.00 22.19
C TYR A 47 -11.40 -2.46 21.11
N PHE A 48 -10.85 -2.19 19.93
CA PHE A 48 -11.66 -1.80 18.79
C PHE A 48 -11.02 -2.21 17.48
N GLY A 49 -11.89 -2.42 16.49
CA GLY A 49 -11.49 -2.65 15.10
C GLY A 49 -11.27 -1.32 14.37
N VAL A 50 -10.22 -1.27 13.55
CA VAL A 50 -9.96 -0.17 12.63
C VAL A 50 -9.91 -0.74 11.22
N ASP A 51 -10.78 -0.23 10.36
CA ASP A 51 -10.75 -0.53 8.94
C ASP A 51 -9.45 0.00 8.33
N LEU A 52 -8.70 -0.90 7.70
CA LEU A 52 -7.50 -0.55 6.98
C LEU A 52 -7.83 -0.26 5.51
N PRO A 53 -7.06 0.62 4.83
CA PRO A 53 -7.26 0.93 3.41
C PRO A 53 -7.23 -0.27 2.44
N LEU A 54 -6.78 -1.44 2.92
CA LEU A 54 -6.71 -2.69 2.17
C LEU A 54 -7.96 -3.57 2.33
N GLY A 55 -8.96 -3.14 3.13
CA GLY A 55 -10.20 -3.89 3.41
C GLY A 55 -10.06 -4.96 4.49
N ASP A 56 -8.90 -5.01 5.16
CA ASP A 56 -8.68 -5.80 6.37
C ASP A 56 -9.06 -4.95 7.60
N ILE A 57 -9.46 -5.59 8.69
CA ILE A 57 -9.70 -4.94 9.97
C ILE A 57 -8.54 -5.27 10.89
N GLY A 58 -7.84 -4.24 11.38
CA GLY A 58 -6.82 -4.39 12.40
C GLY A 58 -7.39 -4.05 13.78
N GLU A 59 -6.98 -4.80 14.79
CA GLU A 59 -7.48 -4.64 16.15
C GLU A 59 -6.49 -3.80 16.98
N VAL A 60 -7.03 -2.94 17.82
CA VAL A 60 -6.29 -1.98 18.62
C VAL A 60 -6.67 -2.14 20.07
N HIS A 61 -5.68 -2.15 20.97
CA HIS A 61 -5.88 -2.11 22.40
C HIS A 61 -5.43 -0.75 22.94
N ALA A 62 -6.34 -0.05 23.58
CA ALA A 62 -6.15 1.31 24.02
C ALA A 62 -6.74 1.57 25.40
N LYS A 63 -6.36 2.71 25.97
CA LYS A 63 -6.86 3.20 27.26
C LYS A 63 -7.62 4.50 27.09
N VAL A 64 -8.77 4.63 27.73
CA VAL A 64 -9.59 5.84 27.68
C VAL A 64 -8.95 6.97 28.50
N ILE A 65 -8.70 8.12 27.85
CA ILE A 65 -8.19 9.34 28.50
C ILE A 65 -9.34 10.28 28.87
N SER A 66 -10.31 10.43 27.97
CA SER A 66 -11.48 11.31 28.16
C SER A 66 -12.60 10.89 27.23
N CYS A 67 -13.84 11.06 27.65
CA CYS A 67 -15.05 10.82 26.87
C CYS A 67 -15.98 12.03 27.04
N GLU A 68 -16.47 12.60 25.93
CA GLU A 68 -17.40 13.73 25.93
C GLU A 68 -18.59 13.43 25.02
N GLU A 69 -19.81 13.69 25.49
CA GLU A 69 -21.05 13.52 24.71
C GLU A 69 -21.30 14.75 23.82
N SER A 70 -21.57 14.54 22.53
CA SER A 70 -21.94 15.57 21.57
C SER A 70 -22.96 15.02 20.56
N ASP A 71 -24.14 15.64 20.49
CA ASP A 71 -25.21 15.28 19.53
C ASP A 71 -25.57 13.77 19.52
N ASP A 72 -25.76 13.17 20.71
CA ASP A 72 -26.07 11.74 20.93
C ASP A 72 -24.94 10.76 20.52
N ILE A 73 -23.71 11.25 20.29
CA ILE A 73 -22.51 10.46 20.00
C ILE A 73 -21.42 10.78 21.04
N TYR A 74 -20.64 9.79 21.47
CA TYR A 74 -19.51 9.97 22.37
C TYR A 74 -18.21 10.16 21.60
N ILE A 75 -17.48 11.24 21.90
CA ILE A 75 -16.14 11.50 21.38
C ILE A 75 -15.12 11.11 22.44
N THR A 76 -14.40 10.03 22.16
CA THR A 76 -13.50 9.40 23.12
C THR A 76 -12.05 9.55 22.67
N LYS A 77 -11.22 10.14 23.54
CA LYS A 77 -9.77 10.22 23.35
C LYS A 77 -9.11 9.00 23.98
N LEU A 78 -8.29 8.32 23.19
CA LEU A 78 -7.67 7.05 23.55
C LEU A 78 -6.13 7.16 23.53
N GLU A 79 -5.47 6.53 24.49
CA GLU A 79 -4.03 6.23 24.49
C GLU A 79 -3.80 4.84 23.91
N ILE A 80 -3.10 4.74 22.77
CA ILE A 80 -2.83 3.46 22.13
C ILE A 80 -1.73 2.73 22.88
N LEU A 81 -2.02 1.49 23.30
CA LEU A 81 -1.11 0.65 24.09
C LEU A 81 -0.50 -0.47 23.25
N GLU A 82 -1.35 -1.21 22.54
CA GLU A 82 -0.94 -2.37 21.73
C GLU A 82 -1.70 -2.40 20.42
N LEU A 83 -1.05 -2.95 19.39
CA LEU A 83 -1.60 -3.09 18.05
C LEU A 83 -1.53 -4.53 17.59
N ASP A 84 -2.44 -4.90 16.70
CA ASP A 84 -2.36 -6.14 15.93
C ASP A 84 -0.99 -6.27 15.26
N ASP A 85 -0.29 -7.37 15.54
CA ASP A 85 1.07 -7.62 15.04
C ASP A 85 1.17 -7.64 13.51
N ARG A 86 0.05 -7.94 12.83
CA ARG A 86 -0.05 -8.00 11.37
C ARG A 86 -0.05 -6.61 10.75
N TYR A 87 -0.51 -5.61 11.50
CA TYR A 87 -0.89 -4.30 10.98
C TYR A 87 -0.32 -3.12 11.77
N VAL A 88 0.72 -3.34 12.58
CA VAL A 88 1.36 -2.28 13.41
C VAL A 88 1.61 -1.00 12.63
N VAL A 89 2.23 -1.08 11.44
CA VAL A 89 2.54 0.10 10.61
C VAL A 89 1.28 0.78 10.05
N PRO A 90 0.39 0.09 9.30
CA PRO A 90 -0.81 0.73 8.76
C PRO A 90 -1.78 1.21 9.86
N LEU A 91 -1.91 0.50 10.98
CA LEU A 91 -2.68 0.96 12.15
C LEU A 91 -2.08 2.22 12.75
N THR A 92 -0.76 2.27 12.95
CA THR A 92 -0.11 3.48 13.47
C THR A 92 -0.35 4.68 12.56
N GLN A 93 -0.33 4.49 11.24
CA GLN A 93 -0.59 5.55 10.26
C GLN A 93 -2.03 6.07 10.37
N VAL A 94 -3.02 5.17 10.34
CA VAL A 94 -4.44 5.52 10.47
C VAL A 94 -4.71 6.22 11.80
N LEU A 95 -4.24 5.64 12.90
CA LEU A 95 -4.51 6.12 14.26
C LEU A 95 -3.81 7.46 14.59
N LYS A 96 -2.65 7.75 13.99
CA LYS A 96 -1.99 9.06 14.19
C LYS A 96 -2.61 10.17 13.34
N GLY A 97 -3.56 9.84 12.48
CA GLY A 97 -3.95 10.73 11.39
C GLY A 97 -2.77 11.04 10.46
N GLU A 98 -1.69 10.26 10.55
CA GLU A 98 -0.60 10.19 9.57
C GLU A 98 -1.13 9.39 8.40
N THR A 99 -2.13 9.97 7.76
CA THR A 99 -2.55 9.52 6.45
C THR A 99 -1.30 9.49 5.58
N SER A 100 -0.94 8.31 5.07
CA SER A 100 -0.48 8.27 3.69
C SER A 100 -1.66 8.71 2.86
N GLU A 101 -1.98 10.01 2.87
CA GLU A 101 -3.15 10.64 2.27
C GLU A 101 -4.35 9.69 2.16
N GLU A 102 -5.31 9.76 3.10
CA GLU A 102 -6.67 9.48 2.71
C GLU A 102 -6.97 10.46 1.57
N THR A 103 -6.78 10.00 0.34
CA THR A 103 -7.59 10.50 -0.72
C THR A 103 -8.98 9.91 -0.50
N SER A 104 -9.79 10.60 0.32
CA SER A 104 -11.20 10.87 0.00
C SER A 104 -11.31 11.67 -1.32
N GLY A 105 -10.54 11.24 -2.32
CA GLY A 105 -10.00 12.03 -3.43
C GLY A 105 -9.35 11.15 -4.50
N GLY A 106 -9.89 9.97 -4.77
CA GLY A 106 -9.61 9.20 -5.99
C GLY A 106 -8.15 8.81 -6.33
N GLY A 107 -7.21 8.82 -5.37
CA GLY A 107 -5.76 8.63 -5.55
C GLY A 107 -5.30 7.17 -5.79
N PRO A 108 -4.08 6.96 -6.34
CA PRO A 108 -3.51 5.62 -6.51
C PRO A 108 -3.09 5.00 -5.16
N HIS A 109 -3.45 3.75 -4.93
CA HIS A 109 -2.94 2.99 -3.78
C HIS A 109 -1.57 2.43 -4.16
N TRP A 110 -0.54 2.62 -3.33
CA TRP A 110 0.81 2.10 -3.58
C TRP A 110 0.99 0.71 -2.94
N ALA A 111 1.70 -0.19 -3.61
CA ALA A 111 1.93 -1.54 -3.10
C ALA A 111 3.10 -1.56 -2.13
N LEU A 112 2.90 -0.99 -0.95
CA LEU A 112 3.82 -1.13 0.17
C LEU A 112 3.23 -2.15 1.15
N GLY A 113 3.74 -3.39 1.12
CA GLY A 113 3.40 -4.37 2.14
C GLY A 113 2.01 -4.99 2.07
N LEU A 114 1.58 -5.46 0.90
CA LEU A 114 0.36 -6.27 0.80
C LEU A 114 0.58 -7.68 1.37
N LYS A 115 -0.02 -8.00 2.51
CA LYS A 115 0.13 -9.31 3.15
C LYS A 115 -0.33 -10.44 2.23
N GLN A 116 0.45 -11.51 2.19
CA GLN A 116 0.20 -12.73 1.43
C GLN A 116 -0.18 -13.87 2.38
N THR A 117 -0.79 -14.92 1.84
CA THR A 117 -1.24 -16.09 2.62
C THR A 117 -0.11 -16.85 3.32
N ASN A 118 1.14 -16.68 2.88
CA ASN A 118 2.32 -17.25 3.50
C ASN A 118 2.96 -16.33 4.56
N GLY A 119 2.29 -15.24 4.95
CA GLY A 119 2.79 -14.26 5.92
C GLY A 119 3.79 -13.25 5.38
N ALA A 120 4.21 -13.37 4.10
CA ALA A 120 5.08 -12.39 3.47
C ALA A 120 4.31 -11.15 3.04
N PHE A 121 5.03 -10.05 2.85
CA PHE A 121 4.50 -8.76 2.46
C PHE A 121 4.93 -8.45 1.02
N ALA A 122 3.96 -8.32 0.11
CA ALA A 122 4.22 -8.08 -1.29
C ALA A 122 4.42 -6.58 -1.56
N THR A 123 5.56 -6.24 -2.14
CA THR A 123 5.87 -4.90 -2.64
C THR A 123 6.08 -4.95 -4.15
N LEU A 124 5.38 -4.09 -4.90
CA LEU A 124 5.59 -3.99 -6.35
C LEU A 124 6.77 -3.06 -6.64
N VAL A 125 7.55 -3.41 -7.67
CA VAL A 125 8.57 -2.53 -8.25
C VAL A 125 8.05 -2.00 -9.58
N ASN A 126 8.03 -0.68 -9.77
CA ASN A 126 7.66 -0.10 -11.06
C ASN A 126 8.78 -0.25 -12.08
N LEU A 127 8.47 -0.81 -13.24
CA LEU A 127 9.42 -1.09 -14.33
C LEU A 127 8.77 -0.71 -15.68
N PRO A 128 8.88 0.55 -16.11
CA PRO A 128 8.34 1.00 -17.39
C PRO A 128 8.93 0.17 -18.54
N ALA A 129 8.05 -0.42 -19.35
CA ALA A 129 8.41 -1.38 -20.42
C ALA A 129 9.25 -2.59 -19.96
N GLY A 130 9.31 -2.87 -18.65
CA GLY A 130 10.12 -3.96 -18.09
C GLY A 130 11.63 -3.75 -18.18
N LEU A 131 12.10 -2.51 -18.33
CA LEU A 131 13.53 -2.22 -18.43
C LEU A 131 14.21 -2.19 -17.05
N LEU A 132 15.39 -2.78 -16.98
CA LEU A 132 16.23 -2.84 -15.79
C LEU A 132 17.71 -2.70 -16.18
N THR A 133 18.49 -2.04 -15.34
CA THR A 133 19.96 -2.07 -15.41
C THR A 133 20.52 -3.24 -14.59
N GLY A 134 21.80 -3.58 -14.81
CA GLY A 134 22.49 -4.61 -14.01
C GLY A 134 22.48 -4.29 -12.51
N GLU A 135 22.79 -3.05 -12.16
CA GLU A 135 22.77 -2.55 -10.76
C GLU A 135 21.38 -2.69 -10.12
N GLN A 136 20.32 -2.40 -10.87
CA GLN A 136 18.95 -2.57 -10.40
C GLN A 136 18.59 -4.04 -10.17
N ILE A 137 19.06 -4.94 -11.04
CA ILE A 137 18.88 -6.40 -10.88
C ILE A 137 19.61 -6.88 -9.62
N GLU A 138 20.85 -6.43 -9.39
CA GLU A 138 21.62 -6.76 -8.20
C GLU A 138 20.92 -6.29 -6.92
N LYS A 139 20.39 -5.06 -6.91
CA LYS A 139 19.62 -4.54 -5.77
C LYS A 139 18.34 -5.34 -5.52
N ILE A 140 17.61 -5.71 -6.57
CA ILE A 140 16.42 -6.57 -6.45
C ILE A 140 16.80 -7.92 -5.84
N ALA A 141 17.91 -8.53 -6.27
CA ALA A 141 18.39 -9.77 -5.70
C ALA A 141 18.76 -9.62 -4.22
N GLU A 142 19.44 -8.53 -3.86
CA GLU A 142 19.80 -8.22 -2.47
C GLU A 142 18.55 -8.13 -1.58
N VAL A 143 17.55 -7.33 -1.98
CA VAL A 143 16.30 -7.15 -1.23
C VAL A 143 15.54 -8.48 -1.10
N THR A 144 15.50 -9.25 -2.19
CA THR A 144 14.84 -10.56 -2.23
C THR A 144 15.45 -11.54 -1.23
N ASN A 145 16.79 -11.59 -1.17
CA ASN A 145 17.53 -12.48 -0.26
C ASN A 145 17.35 -12.13 1.22
N LYS A 146 17.12 -10.84 1.55
CA LYS A 146 16.81 -10.42 2.92
C LYS A 146 15.39 -10.85 3.35
N GLY A 147 14.46 -10.95 2.40
CA GLY A 147 13.04 -11.22 2.66
C GLY A 147 12.62 -12.68 2.64
N ALA A 148 11.49 -12.96 2.00
CA ALA A 148 10.96 -14.32 1.89
C ALA A 148 11.68 -15.14 0.80
N GLY A 149 12.73 -14.59 0.18
CA GLY A 149 13.52 -15.26 -0.86
C GLY A 149 12.81 -15.38 -2.21
N VAL A 150 11.69 -14.66 -2.40
CA VAL A 150 10.88 -14.76 -3.62
C VAL A 150 10.71 -13.40 -4.27
N ALA A 151 11.18 -13.30 -5.50
CA ALA A 151 10.80 -12.26 -6.45
C ALA A 151 9.98 -12.89 -7.58
N LYS A 152 8.82 -12.31 -7.88
CA LYS A 152 7.90 -12.81 -8.90
C LYS A 152 7.78 -11.80 -10.04
N VAL A 153 8.31 -12.17 -11.20
CA VAL A 153 8.00 -11.48 -12.46
C VAL A 153 6.53 -11.70 -12.80
N THR A 154 5.85 -10.62 -13.18
CA THR A 154 4.43 -10.61 -13.53
C THR A 154 4.23 -10.39 -15.03
N HIS A 155 3.06 -10.76 -15.56
CA HIS A 155 2.72 -10.49 -16.97
C HIS A 155 2.73 -8.99 -17.32
N ALA A 156 2.58 -8.11 -16.31
CA ALA A 156 2.57 -6.66 -16.48
C ALA A 156 3.97 -6.04 -16.60
N GLN A 157 5.01 -6.84 -16.88
CA GLN A 157 6.42 -6.43 -16.97
C GLN A 157 6.95 -5.72 -15.72
N ARG A 158 6.53 -6.19 -14.55
CA ARG A 158 6.97 -5.68 -13.24
C ARG A 158 7.28 -6.83 -12.30
N ILE A 159 8.01 -6.55 -11.22
CA ILE A 159 8.42 -7.53 -10.22
C ILE A 159 7.65 -7.29 -8.90
N ILE A 160 7.18 -8.36 -8.29
CA ILE A 160 6.71 -8.39 -6.89
C ILE A 160 7.85 -8.93 -6.03
N LEU A 161 8.20 -8.24 -4.96
CA LEU A 161 9.12 -8.71 -3.93
C LEU A 161 8.30 -9.19 -2.74
N LEU A 162 8.55 -10.41 -2.27
CA LEU A 162 7.97 -10.92 -1.03
C LEU A 162 8.92 -10.67 0.13
N LEU A 163 8.52 -9.78 1.01
CA LEU A 163 9.30 -9.24 2.11
C LEU A 163 8.85 -9.84 3.45
N LYS A 164 9.72 -9.75 4.44
CA LYS A 164 9.35 -9.89 5.86
C LYS A 164 8.75 -8.57 6.37
N PRO A 165 7.93 -8.61 7.44
CA PRO A 165 7.29 -7.41 7.99
C PRO A 165 8.26 -6.25 8.24
N GLU A 166 9.44 -6.54 8.80
CA GLU A 166 10.42 -5.53 9.23
C GLU A 166 11.10 -4.82 8.06
N GLN A 167 11.02 -5.37 6.85
CA GLN A 167 11.62 -4.80 5.66
C GLN A 167 10.69 -3.88 4.87
N VAL A 168 9.38 -3.91 5.17
CA VAL A 168 8.37 -3.13 4.45
C VAL A 168 8.65 -1.63 4.58
N SER A 169 9.19 -1.20 5.71
CA SER A 169 9.54 0.19 5.97
C SER A 169 10.78 0.65 5.20
N THR A 170 11.79 -0.21 5.00
CA THR A 170 13.07 0.17 4.40
C THR A 170 13.17 -0.11 2.90
N VAL A 171 12.30 -0.95 2.34
CA VAL A 171 12.40 -1.38 0.93
C VAL A 171 12.30 -0.22 -0.07
N SER A 172 11.54 0.82 0.26
CA SER A 172 11.41 2.00 -0.59
C SER A 172 12.73 2.73 -0.77
N GLU A 173 13.51 2.88 0.30
CA GLU A 173 14.83 3.51 0.28
C GLU A 173 15.85 2.63 -0.45
N ASP A 174 15.81 1.32 -0.21
CA ASP A 174 16.64 0.33 -0.89
C ASP A 174 16.44 0.40 -2.42
N LEU A 175 15.19 0.45 -2.89
CA LEU A 175 14.87 0.58 -4.31
C LEU A 175 15.26 1.94 -4.87
N LEU A 176 15.00 3.02 -4.13
CA LEU A 176 15.31 4.38 -4.58
C LEU A 176 16.82 4.61 -4.75
N SER A 177 17.66 3.92 -3.98
CA SER A 177 19.13 3.99 -4.08
C SER A 177 19.68 3.66 -5.47
N VAL A 178 18.92 2.89 -6.28
CA VAL A 178 19.25 2.51 -7.66
C VAL A 178 18.25 3.07 -8.68
N GLY A 179 17.47 4.08 -8.29
CA GLY A 179 16.49 4.74 -9.14
C GLY A 179 15.23 3.92 -9.43
N LEU A 180 14.96 2.86 -8.67
CA LEU A 180 13.68 2.14 -8.71
C LEU A 180 12.68 2.79 -7.76
N ARG A 181 11.39 2.55 -8.01
CA ARG A 181 10.30 3.04 -7.15
C ARG A 181 9.29 1.95 -6.88
N VAL A 182 8.61 2.07 -5.75
CA VAL A 182 7.46 1.22 -5.41
C VAL A 182 6.36 1.41 -6.45
N GLY A 183 5.70 0.31 -6.80
CA GLY A 183 4.65 0.27 -7.80
C GLY A 183 3.28 0.61 -7.22
N VAL A 184 2.41 1.22 -8.02
CA VAL A 184 0.97 1.31 -7.70
C VAL A 184 0.41 -0.11 -7.49
N LEU A 185 -0.60 -0.28 -6.64
CA LEU A 185 -1.37 -1.50 -6.39
C LEU A 185 -2.80 -1.40 -6.96
N HIS A 186 -3.53 -0.33 -6.63
CA HIS A 186 -4.93 -0.14 -7.03
C HIS A 186 -5.24 1.32 -7.35
N SER A 187 -6.43 1.59 -7.90
CA SER A 187 -7.03 2.92 -8.03
C SER A 187 -6.16 3.94 -8.78
N GLY A 188 -5.44 3.45 -9.79
CA GLY A 188 -4.53 4.30 -10.55
C GLY A 188 -4.00 3.64 -11.81
N ILE A 189 -3.28 4.45 -12.59
CA ILE A 189 -2.59 3.96 -13.78
C ILE A 189 -1.44 3.03 -13.36
N ARG A 190 -1.52 1.78 -13.82
CA ARG A 190 -0.58 0.71 -13.48
C ARG A 190 0.71 0.83 -14.31
N ASN A 191 1.64 -0.09 -14.08
CA ASN A 191 2.91 -0.18 -14.84
C ASN A 191 2.65 -0.17 -16.35
N ILE A 192 3.34 0.70 -17.07
CA ILE A 192 3.18 0.82 -18.53
C ILE A 192 3.96 -0.30 -19.21
N ARG A 193 3.25 -1.15 -19.96
CA ARG A 193 3.85 -2.24 -20.73
C ARG A 193 4.35 -1.75 -22.08
N GLY A 194 5.48 -2.27 -22.52
CA GLY A 194 6.08 -1.96 -23.83
C GLY A 194 6.87 -3.16 -24.36
N CYS A 195 6.70 -3.48 -25.64
CA CYS A 195 7.52 -4.53 -26.27
C CYS A 195 8.93 -4.01 -26.53
N CYS A 196 9.82 -4.87 -27.03
CA CYS A 196 11.21 -4.50 -27.34
C CYS A 196 11.36 -3.36 -28.37
N GLY A 197 10.28 -2.93 -29.03
CA GLY A 197 10.29 -1.80 -29.96
C GLY A 197 11.35 -1.96 -31.04
N SER A 198 12.15 -0.90 -31.23
CA SER A 198 13.25 -0.84 -32.22
C SER A 198 14.34 -1.89 -32.03
N LEU A 199 14.45 -2.53 -30.86
CA LEU A 199 15.36 -3.65 -30.64
C LEU A 199 14.87 -4.97 -31.27
N CYS A 200 13.63 -5.01 -31.75
CA CYS A 200 13.04 -6.16 -32.41
C CYS A 200 13.06 -6.00 -33.94
N GLN A 201 13.47 -7.05 -34.66
CA GLN A 201 13.45 -7.09 -36.13
C GLN A 201 12.06 -6.88 -36.77
N PHE A 202 10.98 -7.09 -36.01
CA PHE A 202 9.60 -6.93 -36.49
C PHE A 202 9.03 -5.53 -36.23
N SER A 203 9.83 -4.63 -35.64
CA SER A 203 9.44 -3.25 -35.36
C SER A 203 8.89 -2.56 -36.61
N GLN A 204 7.81 -1.80 -36.46
CA GLN A 204 7.23 -0.98 -37.53
C GLN A 204 7.56 0.51 -37.36
N GLY A 205 8.50 0.83 -36.46
CA GLY A 205 9.02 2.19 -36.29
C GLY A 205 8.22 3.09 -35.34
N THR A 206 7.32 2.52 -34.53
CA THR A 206 6.58 3.28 -33.50
C THR A 206 7.42 3.52 -32.22
N ASN A 207 8.56 2.82 -32.12
CA ASN A 207 9.47 2.79 -30.97
C ASN A 207 8.76 2.59 -29.62
N ALA A 208 8.07 1.45 -29.47
CA ALA A 208 7.28 1.13 -28.28
C ALA A 208 7.96 1.36 -26.92
N LEU A 209 9.28 1.17 -26.80
CA LEU A 209 10.03 1.43 -25.56
C LEU A 209 10.02 2.92 -25.18
N GLU A 210 10.33 3.79 -26.13
CA GLU A 210 10.32 5.25 -25.93
C GLU A 210 8.90 5.72 -25.64
N LYS A 211 7.91 5.22 -26.39
CA LYS A 211 6.50 5.55 -26.17
C LYS A 211 6.02 5.14 -24.77
N ALA A 212 6.39 3.95 -24.30
CA ALA A 212 6.04 3.50 -22.96
C ALA A 212 6.68 4.37 -21.87
N ALA A 213 7.94 4.80 -22.06
CA ALA A 213 8.62 5.70 -21.13
C ALA A 213 7.98 7.11 -21.10
N GLU A 214 7.58 7.65 -22.25
CA GLU A 214 6.84 8.91 -22.34
C GLU A 214 5.50 8.84 -21.60
N ILE A 215 4.75 7.76 -21.82
CA ILE A 215 3.46 7.53 -21.16
C ILE A 215 3.66 7.36 -19.66
N ASP A 216 4.67 6.61 -19.22
CA ASP A 216 4.96 6.44 -17.79
C ASP A 216 5.26 7.79 -17.14
N LYS A 217 6.14 8.60 -17.75
CA LYS A 217 6.45 9.95 -17.26
C LYS A 217 5.22 10.86 -17.18
N ALA A 218 4.28 10.73 -18.12
CA ALA A 218 3.09 11.58 -18.19
C ALA A 218 1.95 11.13 -17.27
N LEU A 219 1.73 9.82 -17.16
CA LEU A 219 0.47 9.23 -16.68
C LEU A 219 0.64 8.26 -15.50
N TYR A 220 1.82 7.69 -15.29
CA TYR A 220 2.00 6.68 -14.25
C TYR A 220 1.57 7.19 -12.87
N GLY A 221 0.84 6.35 -12.12
CA GLY A 221 0.37 6.73 -10.79
C GLY A 221 -0.67 7.85 -10.80
N ARG A 222 -1.29 8.18 -11.94
CA ARG A 222 -2.44 9.09 -11.88
C ARG A 222 -3.60 8.44 -11.12
N PRO A 223 -4.25 9.21 -10.23
CA PRO A 223 -5.52 8.86 -9.56
C PRO A 223 -6.57 8.36 -10.57
N MET A 224 -7.14 7.17 -10.38
CA MET A 224 -8.23 6.64 -11.20
C MET A 224 -9.25 5.90 -10.33
N LYS A 225 -10.54 5.95 -10.68
CA LYS A 225 -11.59 5.23 -9.93
C LYS A 225 -11.34 3.71 -9.86
N PHE A 226 -10.72 3.15 -10.89
CA PHE A 226 -10.35 1.74 -10.98
C PHE A 226 -8.96 1.60 -11.61
N ASP A 227 -8.38 0.41 -11.52
CA ASP A 227 -7.11 0.08 -12.15
C ASP A 227 -7.16 0.27 -13.66
N VAL A 228 -6.25 1.10 -14.19
CA VAL A 228 -6.11 1.33 -15.63
C VAL A 228 -4.78 0.79 -16.13
N LYS A 229 -4.85 -0.13 -17.09
CA LYS A 229 -3.70 -0.82 -17.68
C LYS A 229 -3.45 -0.28 -19.08
N ILE A 230 -2.21 0.12 -19.33
CA ILE A 230 -1.77 0.64 -20.62
C ILE A 230 -0.65 -0.24 -21.16
N ALA A 231 -0.68 -0.56 -22.45
CA ALA A 231 0.34 -1.35 -23.12
C ALA A 231 0.62 -0.83 -24.53
N VAL A 232 1.88 -0.89 -24.96
CA VAL A 232 2.30 -0.46 -26.30
C VAL A 232 2.94 -1.62 -27.04
N SER A 233 2.35 -2.00 -28.17
CA SER A 233 2.90 -2.99 -29.11
C SER A 233 3.30 -2.33 -30.42
N ASP A 234 4.55 -2.51 -30.84
CA ASP A 234 5.11 -1.88 -32.05
C ASP A 234 4.66 -2.53 -33.37
N CYS A 235 4.09 -3.73 -33.33
CA CYS A 235 3.63 -4.44 -34.53
C CYS A 235 2.48 -5.41 -34.22
N MET A 236 1.88 -5.96 -35.27
CA MET A 236 0.70 -6.85 -35.19
C MET A 236 0.95 -8.17 -34.44
N ARG A 237 2.20 -8.51 -34.09
CA ARG A 237 2.47 -9.65 -33.19
C ARG A 237 1.90 -9.44 -31.79
N ASN A 238 1.66 -8.17 -31.42
CA ASN A 238 0.98 -7.81 -30.19
C ASN A 238 1.60 -8.44 -28.92
N CYS A 239 2.94 -8.41 -28.80
CA CYS A 239 3.65 -9.08 -27.71
C CYS A 239 3.25 -8.58 -26.31
N MET A 240 2.73 -7.35 -26.20
CA MET A 240 2.26 -6.78 -24.93
C MET A 240 0.75 -6.93 -24.71
N GLU A 241 0.06 -7.67 -25.58
CA GLU A 241 -1.39 -7.86 -25.51
C GLU A 241 -2.15 -6.53 -25.50
N SER A 242 -1.68 -5.53 -26.26
CA SER A 242 -2.21 -4.16 -26.23
C SER A 242 -3.67 -4.06 -26.68
N TYR A 243 -4.16 -5.01 -27.47
CA TYR A 243 -5.59 -5.17 -27.78
C TYR A 243 -6.46 -5.71 -26.63
N CYS A 244 -5.87 -6.17 -25.54
CA CYS A 244 -6.55 -6.82 -24.41
C CYS A 244 -6.48 -5.99 -23.11
N VAL A 245 -5.89 -4.80 -23.17
CA VAL A 245 -5.77 -3.90 -22.02
C VAL A 245 -6.73 -2.73 -22.19
N ASP A 246 -6.86 -1.89 -21.16
CA ASP A 246 -7.79 -0.75 -21.19
C ASP A 246 -7.42 0.27 -22.28
N ILE A 247 -6.12 0.49 -22.51
CA ILE A 247 -5.60 1.36 -23.58
C ILE A 247 -4.35 0.73 -24.21
N GLY A 248 -4.36 0.48 -25.53
CA GLY A 248 -3.18 -0.04 -26.24
C GLY A 248 -3.22 0.00 -27.75
#